data_AF-A0A2W0BE08-F1
#
_entry.id   AF-A0A2W0BE08-F1
#
_cell.length_a   1.000
_cell.length_b   1.000
_cell.length_c   1.000
_cell.angle_alpha   90.00
_cell.angle_beta   90.00
_cell.angle_gamma   90.00
#
_symmetry.space_group_name_H-M   'P 1'
#
loop_
_entity.id
_entity.type
_entity.pdbx_description
1 polymer ?
#
loop_
_entity_poly.entity_id
_entity_poly.type
_entity_poly.pdbx_seq_one_letter_code
_entity_poly.pdbx_strand_id
1 'polypeptide(L)'
;MAFGFLQRGGTLAEHAQHTQLSSYLPILQLENLVRGVDNLRHDVALSARFMESARNHIFRLITRHGQIESLVDDLPTGSRPLSRVRLPGTSAEAKVVDAMTFRRALLDLHVAALNRAKTEGNISIDLLGRLAIIKFQRNEMAAQFAQALERGRAKLKTYDGPRQALAGKAVELRDRFARFQINKKAVLRKVGQDLFSTIRDIEKETISRMRRSFFGDAENETYDLFLNRLLYTEDGRDDYLNAEQYVMLGNYDRDLDRFETMQSIACDFLRLLQLPGIENDEALDPLLNVPENAHELFAGGAPVESLPKGKAQRALLSAWVEMLEKENVIQHVIASYEAVPLLAQYSPPINPQQLKNALISKTERT
;
A
#
# COMPACT_ATOMS: atom_id res chain seq x y z
N MET A 1 -30.13 -12.37 18.75
CA MET A 1 -29.78 -12.38 20.19
C MET A 1 -30.04 -11.00 20.75
N ALA A 2 -30.60 -10.89 21.96
CA ALA A 2 -30.98 -9.61 22.56
C ALA A 2 -29.77 -9.01 23.30
N PHE A 3 -29.34 -7.81 22.90
CA PHE A 3 -28.33 -7.02 23.60
C PHE A 3 -28.90 -6.55 24.94
N GLY A 4 -28.14 -6.70 26.03
CA GLY A 4 -28.64 -6.54 27.40
C GLY A 4 -29.19 -5.14 27.72
N PHE A 5 -28.73 -4.11 26.99
CA PHE A 5 -29.15 -2.72 27.17
C PHE A 5 -30.42 -2.34 26.39
N LEU A 6 -30.84 -3.11 25.38
CA LEU A 6 -32.03 -2.83 24.56
C LEU A 6 -33.36 -3.03 25.32
N GLN A 7 -33.33 -3.59 26.54
CA GLN A 7 -34.53 -3.84 27.34
C GLN A 7 -35.30 -2.58 27.77
N ARG A 8 -34.80 -1.36 27.50
CA ARG A 8 -35.49 -0.10 27.86
C ARG A 8 -35.70 0.89 26.72
N GLY A 9 -35.33 0.59 25.47
CA GLY A 9 -35.54 1.50 24.36
C GLY A 9 -35.23 0.87 23.01
N GLY A 10 -36.28 0.57 22.23
CA GLY A 10 -36.23 0.19 20.82
C GLY A 10 -35.48 -1.11 20.48
N THR A 11 -35.75 -1.67 19.31
CA THR A 11 -34.90 -2.71 18.72
C THR A 11 -33.69 -2.07 18.01
N LEU A 12 -32.58 -2.81 17.85
CA LEU A 12 -31.41 -2.31 17.11
C LEU A 12 -31.77 -1.91 15.67
N ALA A 13 -32.69 -2.66 15.05
CA ALA A 13 -33.23 -2.37 13.73
C ALA A 13 -33.95 -1.00 13.69
N GLU A 14 -34.78 -0.67 14.68
CA GLU A 14 -35.43 0.65 14.77
C GLU A 14 -34.42 1.80 14.81
N HIS A 15 -33.30 1.61 15.50
CA HIS A 15 -32.23 2.61 15.53
C HIS A 15 -31.50 2.74 14.19
N ALA A 16 -31.44 1.67 13.39
CA ALA A 16 -30.78 1.65 12.09
C ALA A 16 -31.68 2.09 10.92
N GLN A 17 -33.02 2.07 11.07
CA GLN A 17 -33.97 2.38 9.98
C GLN A 17 -33.77 3.75 9.31
N HIS A 18 -33.23 4.72 10.04
CA HIS A 18 -32.98 6.06 9.53
C HIS A 18 -31.59 6.24 8.89
N THR A 19 -30.74 5.21 8.91
CA THR A 19 -29.41 5.27 8.31
C THR A 19 -29.48 5.04 6.80
N GLN A 20 -28.81 5.89 6.04
CA GLN A 20 -28.69 5.76 4.59
C GLN A 20 -27.26 5.37 4.26
N LEU A 21 -27.06 4.09 3.97
CA LEU A 21 -25.75 3.56 3.59
C LEU A 21 -25.62 3.55 2.06
N SER A 22 -24.42 3.84 1.58
CA SER A 22 -24.07 3.75 0.15
C SER A 22 -23.31 2.45 -0.12
N SER A 23 -23.38 1.92 -1.33
CA SER A 23 -22.63 0.72 -1.73
C SER A 23 -21.58 1.07 -2.78
N TYR A 24 -20.41 0.44 -2.68
CA TYR A 24 -19.34 0.53 -3.67
C TYR A 24 -18.76 -0.86 -3.94
N LEU A 25 -18.63 -1.20 -5.22
CA LEU A 25 -18.04 -2.47 -5.65
C LEU A 25 -16.80 -2.16 -6.49
N PRO A 26 -15.58 -2.50 -6.02
CA PRO A 26 -14.34 -2.13 -6.69
C PRO A 26 -14.10 -3.00 -7.92
N ILE A 27 -14.75 -2.66 -9.04
CA ILE A 27 -14.59 -3.36 -10.32
C ILE A 27 -13.79 -2.50 -11.29
N LEU A 28 -12.80 -3.11 -11.92
CA LEU A 28 -12.12 -2.56 -13.08
C LEU A 28 -12.83 -3.04 -14.34
N GLN A 29 -13.68 -2.19 -14.93
CA GLN A 29 -14.37 -2.50 -16.18
C GLN A 29 -13.49 -2.11 -17.38
N LEU A 30 -13.10 -3.12 -18.15
CA LEU A 30 -12.31 -2.95 -19.37
C LEU A 30 -13.18 -3.31 -20.57
N GLU A 31 -13.71 -2.29 -21.25
CA GLU A 31 -14.67 -2.46 -22.34
C GLU A 31 -14.09 -2.02 -23.68
N ASN A 32 -14.59 -2.62 -24.76
CA ASN A 32 -14.30 -2.21 -26.14
C ASN A 32 -12.80 -2.12 -26.48
N LEU A 33 -11.98 -2.97 -25.84
CA LEU A 33 -10.55 -3.07 -26.08
C LEU A 33 -10.23 -4.07 -27.18
N VAL A 34 -9.29 -3.71 -28.05
CA VAL A 34 -8.72 -4.65 -29.03
C VAL A 34 -7.95 -5.75 -28.29
N ARG A 35 -8.18 -7.00 -28.68
CA ARG A 35 -7.46 -8.15 -28.13
C ARG A 35 -6.04 -8.23 -28.72
N GLY A 36 -5.14 -8.81 -27.94
CA GLY A 36 -3.74 -9.04 -28.27
C GLY A 36 -3.54 -10.20 -29.24
N VAL A 37 -2.28 -10.60 -29.40
CA VAL A 37 -1.85 -11.58 -30.42
C VAL A 37 -2.52 -12.94 -30.24
N ASP A 38 -2.76 -13.34 -28.99
CA ASP A 38 -3.38 -14.62 -28.64
C ASP A 38 -4.92 -14.62 -28.68
N ASN A 39 -5.56 -13.47 -29.01
CA ASN A 39 -7.01 -13.25 -28.97
C ASN A 39 -7.70 -13.55 -27.62
N LEU A 40 -6.92 -13.68 -26.54
CA LEU A 40 -7.40 -13.95 -25.18
C LEU A 40 -7.08 -12.80 -24.23
N ARG A 41 -5.91 -12.15 -24.39
CA ARG A 41 -5.41 -11.12 -23.48
C ARG A 41 -5.33 -9.77 -24.17
N HIS A 42 -5.17 -8.71 -23.39
CA HIS A 42 -4.82 -7.39 -23.90
C HIS A 42 -3.30 -7.19 -23.75
N ASP A 43 -2.63 -6.93 -24.85
CA ASP A 43 -1.19 -6.69 -24.87
C ASP A 43 -0.90 -5.18 -24.79
N VAL A 44 0.00 -4.81 -23.89
CA VAL A 44 0.47 -3.43 -23.74
C VAL A 44 1.98 -3.41 -23.91
N ALA A 45 2.45 -2.71 -24.95
CA ALA A 45 3.86 -2.47 -25.16
C ALA A 45 4.25 -1.11 -24.55
N LEU A 46 5.10 -1.14 -23.52
CA LEU A 46 5.71 0.07 -22.97
C LEU A 46 6.98 0.42 -23.76
N SER A 47 7.24 1.71 -23.94
CA SER A 47 8.43 2.14 -24.70
C SER A 47 9.73 1.70 -24.03
N ALA A 48 10.71 1.27 -24.84
CA ALA A 48 12.01 0.82 -24.34
C ALA A 48 12.72 1.90 -23.49
N ARG A 49 12.61 3.16 -23.91
CA ARG A 49 13.16 4.32 -23.20
C ARG A 49 12.56 4.47 -21.80
N PHE A 50 11.23 4.34 -21.67
CA PHE A 50 10.59 4.38 -20.35
C PHE A 50 11.02 3.20 -19.48
N MET A 51 11.01 1.99 -20.04
CA MET A 51 11.40 0.79 -19.30
C MET A 51 12.83 0.91 -18.76
N GLU A 52 13.78 1.40 -19.55
CA GLU A 52 15.16 1.62 -19.11
C GLU A 52 15.25 2.71 -18.02
N SER A 53 14.56 3.84 -18.20
CA SER A 53 14.51 4.91 -17.19
C SER A 53 13.93 4.40 -15.87
N ALA A 54 12.86 3.60 -15.91
CA ALA A 54 12.22 3.02 -14.74
C ALA A 54 13.13 2.01 -14.04
N ARG A 55 13.78 1.10 -14.79
CA ARG A 55 14.76 0.15 -14.24
C ARG A 55 15.88 0.85 -13.50
N ASN A 56 16.48 1.85 -14.13
CA ASN A 56 17.56 2.64 -13.54
C ASN A 56 17.10 3.36 -12.27
N HIS A 57 15.91 3.95 -12.29
CA HIS A 57 15.34 4.63 -11.12
C HIS A 57 15.07 3.66 -9.96
N ILE A 58 14.37 2.55 -10.23
CA ILE A 58 14.04 1.52 -9.23
C ILE A 58 15.31 0.91 -8.63
N PHE A 59 16.29 0.57 -9.48
CA PHE A 59 17.57 0.05 -9.03
C PHE A 59 18.29 1.02 -8.07
N ARG A 60 18.29 2.32 -8.39
CA ARG A 60 18.87 3.35 -7.52
C ARG A 60 18.14 3.44 -6.19
N LEU A 61 16.80 3.40 -6.18
CA LEU A 61 16.01 3.39 -4.94
C LEU A 61 16.37 2.16 -4.09
N ILE A 62 16.49 0.98 -4.70
CA ILE A 62 16.91 -0.25 -4.01
C ILE A 62 18.30 -0.09 -3.41
N THR A 63 19.28 0.40 -4.18
CA THR A 63 20.64 0.59 -3.66
C THR A 63 20.70 1.60 -2.51
N ARG A 64 19.88 2.65 -2.57
CA ARG A 64 19.79 3.71 -1.56
C ARG A 64 19.15 3.21 -0.27
N HIS A 65 17.95 2.64 -0.38
CA HIS A 65 17.21 2.12 0.77
C HIS A 65 17.88 0.89 1.37
N GLY A 66 18.62 0.12 0.55
CA GLY A 66 19.46 -1.00 0.96
C GLY A 66 20.84 -0.62 1.50
N GLN A 67 21.27 0.63 1.36
CA GLN A 67 22.61 1.12 1.77
C GLN A 67 23.78 0.31 1.16
N ILE A 68 23.62 -0.13 -0.08
CA ILE A 68 24.57 -0.98 -0.81
C ILE A 68 25.23 -0.28 -2.00
N GLU A 69 25.18 1.05 -2.09
CA GLU A 69 25.79 1.77 -3.23
C GLU A 69 27.27 1.41 -3.41
N SER A 70 28.02 1.25 -2.32
CA SER A 70 29.43 0.84 -2.37
C SER A 70 29.69 -0.58 -2.89
N LEU A 71 28.67 -1.45 -2.87
CA LEU A 71 28.75 -2.83 -3.36
C LEU A 71 28.37 -2.94 -4.84
N VAL A 72 27.72 -1.91 -5.37
CA VAL A 72 27.08 -1.95 -6.69
C VAL A 72 27.70 -0.93 -7.65
N ASP A 73 28.32 0.12 -7.13
CA ASP A 73 29.05 1.08 -7.94
C ASP A 73 30.27 0.41 -8.61
N ASP A 74 30.27 0.47 -9.94
CA ASP A 74 31.41 0.19 -10.80
C ASP A 74 32.39 1.36 -10.80
N LEU A 75 32.83 1.81 -9.62
CA LEU A 75 34.08 2.54 -9.55
C LEU A 75 35.21 1.50 -9.49
N PRO A 76 35.94 1.27 -10.59
CA PRO A 76 37.19 0.53 -10.51
C PRO A 76 38.12 1.34 -9.60
N THR A 77 38.48 0.77 -8.46
CA THR A 77 39.63 1.23 -7.64
C THR A 77 40.96 0.83 -8.30
N GLY A 78 41.02 0.91 -9.63
CA GLY A 78 42.20 0.67 -10.45
C GLY A 78 42.34 1.81 -11.45
N SER A 79 43.41 2.59 -11.31
CA SER A 79 43.87 3.65 -12.22
C SER A 79 42.87 4.76 -12.56
N ARG A 80 42.73 5.76 -11.67
CA ARG A 80 42.43 7.14 -12.10
C ARG A 80 43.73 7.94 -12.06
N PRO A 81 44.11 8.68 -13.11
CA PRO A 81 45.20 9.64 -12.99
C PRO A 81 44.82 10.72 -11.98
N LEU A 82 45.79 11.11 -11.14
CA LEU A 82 45.69 12.09 -10.06
C LEU A 82 45.44 13.51 -10.61
N SER A 83 44.31 13.77 -11.25
CA SER A 83 43.97 15.12 -11.74
C SER A 83 42.48 15.26 -12.02
N ARG A 84 41.64 15.17 -10.98
CA ARG A 84 40.32 15.82 -10.96
C ARG A 84 39.91 16.00 -9.52
N VAL A 85 40.03 17.24 -9.05
CA VAL A 85 39.47 17.70 -7.78
C VAL A 85 37.98 17.34 -7.78
N ARG A 86 37.58 16.52 -6.80
CA ARG A 86 36.18 16.13 -6.60
C ARG A 86 35.46 17.35 -6.03
N LEU A 87 34.77 18.10 -6.89
CA LEU A 87 33.89 19.18 -6.45
C LEU A 87 32.80 18.58 -5.53
N PRO A 88 32.62 19.08 -4.30
CA PRO A 88 31.53 18.64 -3.45
C PRO A 88 30.21 19.16 -4.03
N GLY A 89 29.39 18.27 -4.60
CA GLY A 89 28.05 18.63 -5.12
C GLY A 89 27.47 17.67 -6.18
N THR A 90 28.32 17.03 -6.99
CA THR A 90 27.87 16.40 -8.26
C THR A 90 27.00 15.14 -8.11
N SER A 91 27.09 14.40 -6.99
CA SER A 91 26.36 13.14 -6.81
C SER A 91 24.92 13.34 -6.35
N ALA A 92 24.63 14.39 -5.58
CA ALA A 92 23.27 14.71 -5.14
C ALA A 92 22.48 15.33 -6.30
N GLU A 93 23.09 16.24 -7.05
CA GLU A 93 22.50 16.85 -8.24
C GLU A 93 22.16 15.81 -9.31
N ALA A 94 23.07 14.86 -9.59
CA ALA A 94 22.81 13.76 -10.54
C ALA A 94 21.64 12.84 -10.09
N LYS A 95 21.46 12.65 -8.77
CA LYS A 95 20.32 11.87 -8.21
C LYS A 95 18.99 12.62 -8.37
N VAL A 96 18.99 13.95 -8.20
CA VAL A 96 17.80 14.81 -8.38
C VAL A 96 17.40 14.88 -9.84
N VAL A 97 18.36 15.07 -10.75
CA VAL A 97 18.10 15.15 -12.20
C VAL A 97 17.48 13.86 -12.73
N ASP A 98 17.95 12.69 -12.29
CA ASP A 98 17.41 11.41 -12.72
C ASP A 98 16.01 11.11 -12.15
N ALA A 99 15.76 11.47 -10.89
CA ALA A 99 14.42 11.37 -10.31
C ALA A 99 13.42 12.27 -11.07
N MET A 100 13.83 13.49 -11.42
CA MET A 100 13.04 14.40 -12.25
C MET A 100 12.83 13.83 -13.67
N THR A 101 13.84 13.13 -14.21
CA THR A 101 13.76 12.48 -15.52
C THR A 101 12.76 11.32 -15.51
N PHE A 102 12.80 10.45 -14.50
CA PHE A 102 11.83 9.36 -14.36
C PHE A 102 10.41 9.88 -14.16
N ARG A 103 10.20 10.84 -13.26
CA ARG A 103 8.88 11.45 -13.02
C ARG A 103 8.31 12.03 -14.32
N ARG A 104 9.13 12.76 -15.08
CA ARG A 104 8.73 13.31 -16.38
C ARG A 104 8.37 12.20 -17.37
N ALA A 105 9.21 11.17 -17.51
CA ALA A 105 8.93 10.05 -18.42
C ALA A 105 7.64 9.30 -18.05
N LEU A 106 7.36 9.15 -16.76
CA LEU A 106 6.13 8.55 -16.25
C LEU A 106 4.90 9.42 -16.53
N LEU A 107 5.00 10.74 -16.30
CA LEU A 107 3.96 11.69 -16.65
C LEU A 107 3.66 11.68 -18.15
N ASP A 108 4.69 11.77 -18.99
CA ASP A 108 4.57 11.75 -20.45
C ASP A 108 3.86 10.47 -20.92
N LEU A 109 4.14 9.33 -20.29
CA LEU A 109 3.49 8.05 -20.61
C LEU A 109 2.00 8.03 -20.21
N HIS A 110 1.64 8.51 -19.02
CA HIS A 110 0.24 8.63 -18.61
C HIS A 110 -0.54 9.61 -19.50
N VAL A 111 0.05 10.75 -19.82
CA VAL A 111 -0.52 11.73 -20.75
C VAL A 111 -0.72 11.11 -22.13
N ALA A 112 0.24 10.33 -22.63
CA ALA A 112 0.11 9.64 -23.91
C ALA A 112 -1.02 8.59 -23.90
N ALA A 113 -1.15 7.80 -22.83
CA ALA A 113 -2.24 6.83 -22.66
C ALA A 113 -3.62 7.53 -22.67
N LEU A 114 -3.75 8.62 -21.93
CA LEU A 114 -4.99 9.38 -21.85
C LEU A 114 -5.35 10.11 -23.16
N ASN A 115 -4.36 10.66 -23.86
CA ASN A 115 -4.57 11.25 -25.19
C ASN A 115 -5.01 10.19 -26.22
N ARG A 116 -4.44 8.99 -26.15
CA ARG A 116 -4.86 7.86 -26.98
C ARG A 116 -6.30 7.46 -26.66
N ALA A 117 -6.63 7.32 -25.38
CA ALA A 117 -8.00 7.06 -24.92
C ALA A 117 -8.99 8.09 -25.49
N LYS A 118 -8.64 9.39 -25.45
CA LYS A 118 -9.46 10.46 -26.02
C LYS A 118 -9.64 10.31 -27.54
N THR A 119 -8.54 10.02 -28.25
CA THR A 119 -8.56 9.91 -29.71
C THR A 119 -9.42 8.74 -30.18
N GLU A 120 -9.36 7.62 -29.44
CA GLU A 120 -10.15 6.41 -29.73
C GLU A 120 -11.54 6.45 -29.07
N GLY A 121 -11.86 7.49 -28.28
CA GLY A 121 -13.13 7.60 -27.57
C GLY A 121 -13.37 6.51 -26.53
N ASN A 122 -12.32 5.85 -26.05
CA ASN A 122 -12.41 4.73 -25.10
C ASN A 122 -11.45 4.92 -23.93
N ILE A 123 -12.02 5.21 -22.77
CA ILE A 123 -11.31 5.44 -21.50
C ILE A 123 -10.71 4.17 -20.88
N SER A 124 -11.21 2.98 -21.21
CA SER A 124 -10.59 1.72 -20.81
C SER A 124 -9.14 1.58 -21.30
N ILE A 125 -8.74 2.35 -22.32
CA ILE A 125 -7.34 2.42 -22.79
C ILE A 125 -6.43 3.10 -21.74
N ASP A 126 -6.88 4.18 -21.08
CA ASP A 126 -6.14 4.81 -19.98
C ASP A 126 -6.06 3.84 -18.80
N LEU A 127 -7.17 3.17 -18.48
CA LEU A 127 -7.26 2.19 -17.41
C LEU A 127 -6.26 1.03 -17.62
N LEU A 128 -6.26 0.46 -18.82
CA LEU A 128 -5.32 -0.59 -19.23
C LEU A 128 -3.87 -0.10 -19.17
N GLY A 129 -3.60 1.13 -19.61
CA GLY A 129 -2.27 1.74 -19.56
C GLY A 129 -1.73 1.87 -18.13
N ARG A 130 -2.58 2.32 -17.19
CA ARG A 130 -2.23 2.42 -15.76
C ARG A 130 -1.94 1.06 -15.14
N LEU A 131 -2.78 0.07 -15.42
CA LEU A 131 -2.58 -1.30 -14.97
C LEU A 131 -1.24 -1.86 -15.47
N ALA A 132 -0.91 -1.62 -16.74
CA ALA A 132 0.34 -2.07 -17.32
C ALA A 132 1.56 -1.40 -16.67
N ILE A 133 1.50 -0.10 -16.40
CA ILE A 133 2.57 0.66 -15.74
C ILE A 133 2.81 0.11 -14.32
N ILE A 134 1.75 -0.06 -13.52
CA ILE A 134 1.87 -0.54 -12.13
C ILE A 134 2.38 -1.97 -12.13
N LYS A 135 1.81 -2.85 -12.97
CA LYS A 135 2.26 -4.24 -13.13
C LYS A 135 3.74 -4.31 -13.50
N PHE A 136 4.18 -3.50 -14.47
CA PHE A 136 5.57 -3.42 -14.87
C PHE A 136 6.47 -2.98 -13.71
N GLN A 137 6.12 -1.91 -13.01
CA GLN A 137 6.92 -1.40 -11.89
C GLN A 137 7.02 -2.41 -10.74
N ARG A 138 5.93 -3.09 -10.37
CA ARG A 138 5.95 -4.16 -9.35
C ARG A 138 6.89 -5.29 -9.74
N ASN A 139 6.82 -5.75 -10.99
CA ASN A 139 7.70 -6.81 -11.49
C ASN A 139 9.17 -6.37 -11.49
N GLU A 140 9.44 -5.14 -11.91
CA GLU A 140 10.79 -4.59 -11.92
C GLU A 140 11.35 -4.38 -10.51
N MET A 141 10.54 -4.05 -9.49
CA MET A 141 11.02 -4.00 -8.11
C MET A 141 11.67 -5.31 -7.67
N ALA A 142 11.01 -6.44 -7.93
CA ALA A 142 11.55 -7.76 -7.62
C ALA A 142 12.79 -8.08 -8.47
N ALA A 143 12.74 -7.80 -9.77
CA ALA A 143 13.85 -8.07 -10.69
C ALA A 143 15.11 -7.25 -10.37
N GLN A 144 14.95 -5.94 -10.12
CA GLN A 144 16.05 -5.05 -9.78
C GLN A 144 16.66 -5.38 -8.40
N PHE A 145 15.88 -5.91 -7.46
CA PHE A 145 16.41 -6.40 -6.18
C PHE A 145 17.28 -7.64 -6.38
N ALA A 146 16.83 -8.59 -7.19
CA ALA A 146 17.63 -9.76 -7.57
C ALA A 146 18.93 -9.35 -8.30
N GLN A 147 18.84 -8.39 -9.22
CA GLN A 147 20.02 -7.86 -9.91
C GLN A 147 21.00 -7.18 -8.94
N ALA A 148 20.50 -6.42 -7.96
CA ALA A 148 21.34 -5.81 -6.94
C ALA A 148 22.06 -6.85 -6.07
N LEU A 149 21.38 -7.96 -5.73
CA LEU A 149 22.00 -9.09 -5.04
C LEU A 149 23.13 -9.72 -5.87
N GLU A 150 22.89 -9.96 -7.16
CA GLU A 150 23.90 -10.54 -8.06
C GLU A 150 25.14 -9.65 -8.17
N ARG A 151 24.96 -8.34 -8.40
CA ARG A 151 26.07 -7.39 -8.45
C ARG A 151 26.83 -7.31 -7.13
N GLY A 152 26.11 -7.28 -6.00
CA GLY A 152 26.72 -7.28 -4.67
C GLY A 152 27.55 -8.54 -4.40
N ARG A 153 27.05 -9.73 -4.76
CA ARG A 153 27.79 -11.00 -4.66
C ARG A 153 29.04 -10.98 -5.54
N ALA A 154 28.92 -10.54 -6.79
CA ALA A 154 30.05 -10.45 -7.71
C ALA A 154 31.14 -9.52 -7.15
N LYS A 155 30.75 -8.38 -6.57
CA LYS A 155 31.70 -7.45 -5.94
C LYS A 155 32.36 -8.06 -4.72
N LEU A 156 31.63 -8.74 -3.85
CA LEU A 156 32.21 -9.40 -2.65
C LEU A 156 33.27 -10.43 -3.01
N LYS A 157 33.07 -11.22 -4.09
CA LYS A 157 34.06 -12.18 -4.57
C LYS A 157 35.42 -11.54 -4.90
N THR A 158 35.43 -10.26 -5.32
CA THR A 158 36.69 -9.55 -5.60
C THR A 158 37.53 -9.29 -4.35
N TYR A 159 36.94 -9.43 -3.15
CA TYR A 159 37.60 -9.25 -1.85
C TYR A 159 37.96 -10.59 -1.16
N ASP A 160 37.71 -11.75 -1.79
CA ASP A 160 38.02 -13.08 -1.21
C ASP A 160 39.51 -13.49 -1.32
N GLY A 161 40.39 -12.62 -1.81
CA GLY A 161 41.83 -12.91 -1.99
C GLY A 161 42.69 -12.75 -0.72
N PRO A 162 43.93 -13.31 -0.70
CA PRO A 162 44.82 -13.36 0.48
C PRO A 162 45.40 -11.99 0.94
N ARG A 163 44.87 -10.87 0.46
CA ARG A 163 45.38 -9.52 0.75
C ARG A 163 44.84 -9.02 2.10
N GLN A 164 45.63 -9.22 3.16
CA GLN A 164 45.32 -8.77 4.53
C GLN A 164 44.96 -7.27 4.63
N ALA A 165 45.49 -6.41 3.76
CA ALA A 165 45.22 -4.97 3.76
C ALA A 165 43.76 -4.58 3.48
N LEU A 166 42.95 -5.46 2.87
CA LEU A 166 41.53 -5.21 2.58
C LEU A 166 40.58 -5.98 3.51
N ALA A 167 41.10 -6.71 4.51
CA ALA A 167 40.32 -7.59 5.36
C ALA A 167 39.22 -6.85 6.13
N GLY A 168 39.52 -5.69 6.75
CA GLY A 168 38.53 -4.89 7.48
C GLY A 168 37.39 -4.39 6.59
N LYS A 169 37.72 -3.87 5.40
CA LYS A 169 36.73 -3.42 4.40
C LYS A 169 35.88 -4.58 3.86
N ALA A 170 36.49 -5.77 3.69
CA ALA A 170 35.77 -6.95 3.24
C ALA A 170 34.72 -7.42 4.28
N VAL A 171 35.05 -7.36 5.57
CA VAL A 171 34.10 -7.68 6.66
C VAL A 171 32.94 -6.70 6.67
N GLU A 172 33.22 -5.40 6.61
CA GLU A 172 32.18 -4.35 6.57
C GLU A 172 31.22 -4.53 5.38
N LEU A 173 31.77 -4.79 4.19
CA LEU A 173 30.97 -5.01 2.97
C LEU A 173 30.11 -6.27 3.07
N ARG A 174 30.60 -7.35 3.71
CA ARG A 174 29.81 -8.57 3.95
C ARG A 174 28.67 -8.31 4.94
N ASP A 175 28.91 -7.58 6.02
CA ASP A 175 27.86 -7.22 6.99
C ASP A 175 26.76 -6.37 6.32
N ARG A 176 27.14 -5.34 5.56
CA ARG A 176 26.17 -4.54 4.79
C ARG A 176 25.36 -5.38 3.81
N PHE A 177 26.02 -6.29 3.08
CA PHE A 177 25.35 -7.19 2.15
C PHE A 177 24.38 -8.16 2.86
N ALA A 178 24.78 -8.73 3.99
CA ALA A 178 23.93 -9.60 4.80
C ALA A 178 22.69 -8.85 5.32
N ARG A 179 22.87 -7.62 5.84
CA ARG A 179 21.76 -6.75 6.25
C ARG A 179 20.81 -6.45 5.08
N PHE A 180 21.35 -6.17 3.90
CA PHE A 180 20.55 -5.96 2.69
C PHE A 180 19.71 -7.19 2.32
N GLN A 181 20.28 -8.39 2.42
CA GLN A 181 19.56 -9.65 2.17
C GLN A 181 18.40 -9.85 3.14
N ILE A 182 18.63 -9.63 4.44
CA ILE A 182 17.62 -9.80 5.49
C ILE A 182 16.51 -8.73 5.37
N ASN A 183 16.89 -7.50 5.02
CA ASN A 183 15.98 -6.36 4.94
C ASN A 183 15.20 -6.25 3.62
N LYS A 184 15.13 -7.32 2.80
CA LYS A 184 14.42 -7.33 1.51
C LYS A 184 13.04 -6.65 1.59
N LYS A 185 12.18 -7.09 2.51
CA LYS A 185 10.81 -6.57 2.66
C LYS A 185 10.79 -5.07 2.98
N ALA A 186 11.66 -4.63 3.90
CA ALA A 186 11.74 -3.22 4.29
C ALA A 186 12.26 -2.33 3.14
N VAL A 187 13.25 -2.81 2.38
CA VAL A 187 13.77 -2.09 1.20
C VAL A 187 12.68 -1.97 0.13
N LEU A 188 12.03 -3.09 -0.23
CA LEU A 188 10.99 -3.08 -1.26
C LEU A 188 9.78 -2.22 -0.86
N ARG A 189 9.36 -2.22 0.42
CA ARG A 189 8.32 -1.31 0.90
C ARG A 189 8.70 0.15 0.65
N LYS A 190 9.90 0.58 1.06
CA LYS A 190 10.34 1.97 0.88
C LYS A 190 10.40 2.38 -0.60
N VAL A 191 10.92 1.48 -1.45
CA VAL A 191 10.93 1.68 -2.91
C VAL A 191 9.50 1.82 -3.44
N GLY A 192 8.59 0.94 -3.01
CA GLY A 192 7.18 0.98 -3.39
C GLY A 192 6.48 2.27 -2.95
N GLN A 193 6.75 2.76 -1.74
CA GLN A 193 6.23 4.03 -1.23
C GLN A 193 6.71 5.23 -2.06
N ASP A 194 7.98 5.26 -2.48
CA ASP A 194 8.52 6.32 -3.33
C ASP A 194 7.88 6.32 -4.74
N LEU A 195 7.71 5.14 -5.33
CA LEU A 195 7.01 4.99 -6.62
C LEU A 195 5.54 5.41 -6.51
N PHE A 196 4.85 4.95 -5.47
CA PHE A 196 3.48 5.34 -5.18
C PHE A 196 3.34 6.85 -5.01
N SER A 197 4.23 7.49 -4.25
CA SER A 197 4.20 8.94 -4.07
C SER A 197 4.36 9.66 -5.40
N THR A 198 5.26 9.20 -6.26
CA THR A 198 5.47 9.79 -7.59
C THR A 198 4.20 9.70 -8.45
N ILE A 199 3.51 8.55 -8.46
CA ILE A 199 2.25 8.36 -9.20
C ILE A 199 1.15 9.24 -8.62
N ARG A 200 0.97 9.24 -7.30
CA ARG A 200 -0.04 10.05 -6.61
C ARG A 200 0.14 11.53 -6.93
N ASP A 201 1.37 12.02 -6.93
CA ASP A 201 1.65 13.42 -7.24
C ASP A 201 1.32 13.75 -8.70
N ILE A 202 1.72 12.88 -9.65
CA ILE A 202 1.37 13.03 -11.08
C ILE A 202 -0.16 13.02 -11.28
N GLU A 203 -0.86 12.12 -10.60
CA GLU A 203 -2.32 12.01 -10.65
C GLU A 203 -2.99 13.29 -10.14
N LYS A 204 -2.55 13.78 -8.98
CA LYS A 204 -3.08 14.99 -8.33
C LYS A 204 -2.79 16.26 -9.13
N GLU A 205 -1.56 16.40 -9.64
CA GLU A 205 -1.12 17.63 -10.31
C GLU A 205 -1.69 17.78 -11.72
N THR A 206 -1.73 16.68 -12.48
CA THR A 206 -1.99 16.73 -13.92
C THR A 206 -3.09 15.78 -14.38
N ILE A 207 -2.95 14.48 -14.12
CA ILE A 207 -3.74 13.49 -14.87
C ILE A 207 -5.22 13.51 -14.49
N SER A 208 -5.57 13.66 -13.20
CA SER A 208 -6.97 13.73 -12.77
C SER A 208 -7.71 14.90 -13.45
N ARG A 209 -7.08 16.07 -13.53
CA ARG A 209 -7.68 17.25 -14.20
C ARG A 209 -7.85 17.00 -15.70
N MET A 210 -6.83 16.43 -16.34
CA MET A 210 -6.86 16.15 -17.77
C MET A 210 -7.93 15.10 -18.11
N ARG A 211 -8.06 14.05 -17.31
CA ARG A 211 -9.09 13.00 -17.47
C ARG A 211 -10.48 13.60 -17.35
N ARG A 212 -10.74 14.41 -16.31
CA ARG A 212 -12.01 15.11 -16.14
C ARG A 212 -12.35 16.03 -17.30
N SER A 213 -11.36 16.72 -17.88
CA SER A 213 -11.56 17.55 -19.06
C SER A 213 -11.92 16.76 -20.33
N PHE A 214 -11.53 15.49 -20.42
CA PHE A 214 -11.75 14.67 -21.61
C PHE A 214 -13.01 13.81 -21.52
N PHE A 215 -13.33 13.31 -20.32
CA PHE A 215 -14.38 12.30 -20.11
C PHE A 215 -15.42 12.68 -19.04
N GLY A 216 -15.27 13.82 -18.36
CA GLY A 216 -16.15 14.22 -17.25
C GLY A 216 -15.79 13.53 -15.93
N ASP A 217 -16.72 13.55 -14.96
CA ASP A 217 -16.49 13.07 -13.59
C ASP A 217 -16.94 11.62 -13.32
N ALA A 218 -17.59 10.97 -14.30
CA ALA A 218 -18.34 9.73 -14.09
C ALA A 218 -17.51 8.49 -13.69
N GLU A 219 -16.19 8.51 -13.86
CA GLU A 219 -15.34 7.33 -13.65
C GLU A 219 -14.33 7.45 -12.51
N ASN A 220 -14.38 8.51 -11.70
CA ASN A 220 -13.32 8.81 -10.74
C ASN A 220 -13.10 7.67 -9.70
N GLU A 221 -14.15 7.00 -9.24
CA GLU A 221 -14.06 5.95 -8.21
C GLU A 221 -13.16 4.78 -8.62
N THR A 222 -13.21 4.36 -9.88
CA THR A 222 -12.33 3.29 -10.41
C THR A 222 -10.86 3.71 -10.34
N TYR A 223 -10.56 5.00 -10.49
CA TYR A 223 -9.19 5.50 -10.44
C TYR A 223 -8.65 5.63 -9.02
N ASP A 224 -9.51 5.73 -8.01
CA ASP A 224 -9.11 5.75 -6.61
C ASP A 224 -8.46 4.42 -6.19
N LEU A 225 -8.77 3.31 -6.88
CA LEU A 225 -8.08 2.03 -6.71
C LEU A 225 -6.58 2.14 -6.99
N PHE A 226 -6.16 2.99 -7.94
CA PHE A 226 -4.73 3.23 -8.23
C PHE A 226 -4.03 4.09 -7.17
N LEU A 227 -4.80 4.72 -6.30
CA LEU A 227 -4.30 5.48 -5.16
C LEU A 227 -4.24 4.64 -3.88
N ASN A 228 -4.46 3.32 -3.97
CA ASN A 228 -4.22 2.41 -2.88
C ASN A 228 -2.71 2.12 -2.70
N ARG A 229 -2.17 2.45 -1.54
CA ARG A 229 -0.74 2.26 -1.21
C ARG A 229 -0.31 0.79 -1.23
N LEU A 230 -1.23 -0.13 -0.96
CA LEU A 230 -0.98 -1.57 -0.94
C LEU A 230 -0.64 -2.12 -2.32
N LEU A 231 -0.92 -1.40 -3.41
CA LEU A 231 -0.58 -1.80 -4.77
C LEU A 231 0.91 -2.09 -4.98
N TYR A 232 1.80 -1.42 -4.24
CA TYR A 232 3.26 -1.60 -4.36
C TYR A 232 3.85 -2.58 -3.34
N THR A 233 3.01 -3.31 -2.61
CA THR A 233 3.46 -4.39 -1.72
C THR A 233 3.50 -5.73 -2.48
N GLU A 234 4.31 -6.69 -2.01
CA GLU A 234 4.45 -8.00 -2.70
C GLU A 234 3.11 -8.75 -2.75
N ASP A 235 2.34 -8.77 -1.64
CA ASP A 235 1.12 -9.57 -1.50
C ASP A 235 -0.14 -8.76 -1.10
N GLY A 236 -0.13 -7.44 -1.30
CA GLY A 236 -1.19 -6.56 -0.77
C GLY A 236 -1.19 -6.45 0.76
N ARG A 237 -0.10 -6.89 1.41
CA ARG A 237 0.06 -6.96 2.86
C ARG A 237 1.38 -6.35 3.26
N ASP A 238 1.36 -5.40 4.20
CA ASP A 238 2.55 -4.91 4.89
C ASP A 238 2.13 -4.34 6.26
N ASP A 239 2.68 -4.89 7.34
CA ASP A 239 2.26 -4.55 8.70
C ASP A 239 2.57 -3.10 9.08
N TYR A 240 3.67 -2.54 8.57
CA TYR A 240 4.00 -1.15 8.85
C TYR A 240 3.09 -0.20 8.09
N LEU A 241 2.82 -0.51 6.83
CA LEU A 241 1.90 0.28 6.03
C LEU A 241 0.48 0.21 6.61
N ASN A 242 0.07 -0.98 7.06
CA ASN A 242 -1.20 -1.17 7.74
C ASN A 242 -1.25 -0.41 9.06
N ALA A 243 -0.21 -0.45 9.89
CA ALA A 243 -0.16 0.32 11.13
C ALA A 243 -0.17 1.84 10.89
N GLU A 244 0.52 2.33 9.86
CA GLU A 244 0.64 3.77 9.60
C GLU A 244 -0.54 4.38 8.85
N GLN A 245 -1.19 3.62 7.97
CA GLN A 245 -2.16 4.14 7.00
C GLN A 245 -3.51 3.42 7.00
N TYR A 246 -3.62 2.26 7.65
CA TYR A 246 -4.84 1.45 7.74
C TYR A 246 -5.01 0.90 9.18
N VAL A 247 -5.73 -0.22 9.33
CA VAL A 247 -5.78 -0.98 10.60
C VAL A 247 -4.86 -2.20 10.49
N MET A 248 -4.02 -2.42 11.50
CA MET A 248 -3.09 -3.55 11.57
C MET A 248 -3.76 -4.82 12.10
N LEU A 249 -4.49 -5.51 11.22
CA LEU A 249 -5.15 -6.78 11.52
C LEU A 249 -4.16 -7.95 11.64
N GLY A 250 -4.62 -9.05 12.23
CA GLY A 250 -3.87 -10.30 12.38
C GLY A 250 -3.48 -10.91 11.03
N ASN A 251 -2.29 -11.52 10.97
CA ASN A 251 -1.74 -12.15 9.77
C ASN A 251 -1.70 -13.68 9.84
N TYR A 252 -1.69 -14.25 11.04
CA TYR A 252 -1.52 -15.67 11.28
C TYR A 252 -2.88 -16.34 11.50
N ASP A 253 -2.99 -17.63 11.16
CA ASP A 253 -4.24 -18.37 11.30
C ASP A 253 -4.79 -18.43 12.74
N ARG A 254 -3.90 -18.28 13.73
CA ARG A 254 -4.24 -18.23 15.16
C ARG A 254 -4.76 -16.88 15.63
N ASP A 255 -4.56 -15.82 14.84
CA ASP A 255 -4.95 -14.47 15.23
C ASP A 255 -6.47 -14.35 15.13
N LEU A 256 -7.12 -13.85 16.18
CA LEU A 256 -8.58 -13.73 16.21
C LEU A 256 -9.08 -12.56 15.35
N ASP A 257 -8.25 -11.53 15.15
CA ASP A 257 -8.59 -10.31 14.43
C ASP A 257 -8.09 -10.29 12.97
N ARG A 258 -8.08 -11.45 12.32
CA ARG A 258 -7.78 -11.52 10.88
C ARG A 258 -8.80 -10.73 10.05
N PHE A 259 -8.38 -10.30 8.87
CA PHE A 259 -9.26 -9.59 7.94
C PHE A 259 -10.55 -10.37 7.66
N GLU A 260 -10.46 -11.67 7.34
CA GLU A 260 -11.64 -12.48 7.02
C GLU A 260 -12.59 -12.58 8.23
N THR A 261 -12.05 -12.70 9.44
CA THR A 261 -12.85 -12.73 10.68
C THR A 261 -13.52 -11.39 10.93
N MET A 262 -12.78 -10.30 10.85
CA MET A 262 -13.32 -8.94 11.05
C MET A 262 -14.38 -8.59 10.01
N GLN A 263 -14.19 -8.99 8.76
CA GLN A 263 -15.19 -8.84 7.69
C GLN A 263 -16.46 -9.63 8.02
N SER A 264 -16.34 -10.89 8.47
CA SER A 264 -17.50 -11.70 8.89
C SER A 264 -18.26 -11.03 10.03
N ILE A 265 -17.55 -10.56 11.07
CA ILE A 265 -18.15 -9.87 12.23
C ILE A 265 -18.89 -8.61 11.77
N ALA A 266 -18.29 -7.82 10.87
CA ALA A 266 -18.93 -6.63 10.32
C ALA A 266 -20.19 -6.97 9.51
N CYS A 267 -20.15 -8.02 8.67
CA CYS A 267 -21.34 -8.51 7.95
C CYS A 267 -22.43 -9.00 8.92
N ASP A 268 -22.07 -9.75 9.96
CA ASP A 268 -23.00 -10.20 11.00
C ASP A 268 -23.66 -9.02 11.71
N PHE A 269 -22.90 -7.97 12.01
CA PHE A 269 -23.46 -6.74 12.56
C PHE A 269 -24.48 -6.09 11.61
N LEU A 270 -24.13 -5.91 10.34
CA LEU A 270 -25.04 -5.34 9.34
C LEU A 270 -26.32 -6.18 9.17
N ARG A 271 -26.24 -7.51 9.24
CA ARG A 271 -27.42 -8.40 9.25
C ARG A 271 -28.35 -8.11 10.42
N LEU A 272 -27.80 -7.84 11.62
CA LEU A 272 -28.61 -7.52 12.80
C LEU A 272 -29.33 -6.18 12.70
N LEU A 273 -28.83 -5.25 11.87
CA LEU A 273 -29.46 -3.96 11.65
C LEU A 273 -30.74 -4.04 10.80
N GLN A 274 -30.94 -5.13 10.05
CA GLN A 274 -32.10 -5.33 9.17
C GLN A 274 -32.37 -4.12 8.27
N LEU A 275 -31.31 -3.61 7.65
CA LEU A 275 -31.36 -2.41 6.83
C LEU A 275 -32.29 -2.59 5.62
N PRO A 276 -33.10 -1.57 5.27
CA PRO A 276 -34.04 -1.66 4.17
C PRO A 276 -33.31 -1.80 2.82
N GLY A 277 -33.82 -2.68 1.96
CA GLY A 277 -33.28 -2.88 0.60
C GLY A 277 -32.09 -3.83 0.49
N ILE A 278 -31.64 -4.42 1.59
CA ILE A 278 -30.60 -5.46 1.60
C ILE A 278 -31.25 -6.82 1.83
N GLU A 279 -31.49 -7.53 0.73
CA GLU A 279 -32.19 -8.81 0.76
C GLU A 279 -31.23 -10.02 0.87
N ASN A 280 -29.99 -9.87 0.39
CA ASN A 280 -29.01 -10.95 0.31
C ASN A 280 -27.67 -10.57 0.92
N ASP A 281 -26.93 -11.56 1.41
CA ASP A 281 -25.59 -11.40 1.98
C ASP A 281 -24.58 -10.79 0.99
N GLU A 282 -24.76 -11.03 -0.31
CA GLU A 282 -23.93 -10.43 -1.37
C GLU A 282 -24.00 -8.90 -1.42
N ALA A 283 -25.08 -8.31 -0.90
CA ALA A 283 -25.25 -6.86 -0.85
C ALA A 283 -24.58 -6.21 0.37
N LEU A 284 -24.06 -7.00 1.32
CA LEU A 284 -23.41 -6.47 2.53
C LEU A 284 -21.97 -6.03 2.29
N ASP A 285 -21.20 -6.81 1.53
CA ASP A 285 -19.79 -6.51 1.25
C ASP A 285 -19.59 -5.14 0.56
N PRO A 286 -20.41 -4.75 -0.44
CA PRO A 286 -20.32 -3.41 -1.03
C PRO A 286 -20.53 -2.26 -0.04
N LEU A 287 -21.25 -2.47 1.07
CA LEU A 287 -21.45 -1.45 2.11
C LEU A 287 -20.20 -1.25 2.95
N LEU A 288 -19.38 -2.29 3.13
CA LEU A 288 -18.12 -2.22 3.87
C LEU A 288 -17.03 -1.47 3.09
N ASN A 289 -17.16 -1.38 1.77
CA ASN A 289 -16.23 -0.67 0.91
C ASN A 289 -16.41 0.86 0.92
N VAL A 290 -17.44 1.37 1.59
CA VAL A 290 -17.71 2.81 1.72
C VAL A 290 -17.39 3.27 3.15
N PRO A 291 -16.25 3.94 3.40
CA PRO A 291 -15.84 4.33 4.76
C PRO A 291 -16.80 5.34 5.42
N GLU A 292 -17.55 6.11 4.63
CA GLU A 292 -18.58 7.04 5.11
C GLU A 292 -19.73 6.31 5.81
N ASN A 293 -20.00 5.05 5.48
CA ASN A 293 -21.03 4.26 6.15
C ASN A 293 -20.70 4.04 7.64
N ALA A 294 -19.42 3.85 7.98
CA ALA A 294 -19.01 3.78 9.37
C ALA A 294 -19.30 5.10 10.12
N HIS A 295 -19.24 6.24 9.42
CA HIS A 295 -19.60 7.52 10.00
C HIS A 295 -21.10 7.67 10.21
N GLU A 296 -21.92 7.24 9.24
CA GLU A 296 -23.38 7.30 9.41
C GLU A 296 -23.87 6.34 10.51
N LEU A 297 -23.23 5.18 10.67
CA LEU A 297 -23.57 4.21 11.73
C LEU A 297 -23.05 4.64 13.10
N PHE A 298 -21.81 5.16 13.18
CA PHE A 298 -21.09 5.31 14.45
C PHE A 298 -20.52 6.69 14.72
N ALA A 299 -20.26 7.53 13.70
CA ALA A 299 -19.41 8.71 13.83
C ALA A 299 -20.08 10.02 13.38
N GLY A 300 -20.76 10.67 14.33
CA GLY A 300 -21.08 12.11 14.29
C GLY A 300 -20.38 12.93 15.37
N GLY A 301 -19.37 12.38 16.07
CA GLY A 301 -18.80 12.92 17.30
C GLY A 301 -19.41 12.29 18.57
N ALA A 302 -19.22 12.94 19.73
CA ALA A 302 -19.83 12.50 20.98
C ALA A 302 -21.37 12.51 20.84
N PRO A 303 -22.06 11.39 21.10
CA PRO A 303 -23.51 11.32 20.90
C PRO A 303 -24.22 12.40 21.71
N VAL A 304 -24.98 13.27 21.04
CA VAL A 304 -25.84 14.23 21.72
C VAL A 304 -27.12 13.50 22.12
N GLU A 305 -27.11 12.93 23.33
CA GLU A 305 -28.18 12.03 23.82
C GLU A 305 -29.56 12.69 23.96
N SER A 306 -29.62 14.01 23.93
CA SER A 306 -30.88 14.76 23.89
C SER A 306 -31.59 14.62 22.53
N LEU A 307 -30.87 14.26 21.46
CA LEU A 307 -31.41 14.07 20.12
C LEU A 307 -31.66 12.59 19.81
N PRO A 308 -32.73 12.24 19.07
CA PRO A 308 -33.01 10.87 18.65
C PRO A 308 -31.84 10.21 17.90
N LYS A 309 -31.16 10.96 17.02
CA LYS A 309 -29.97 10.46 16.28
C LYS A 309 -28.82 10.10 17.23
N GLY A 310 -28.60 10.87 18.29
CA GLY A 310 -27.57 10.58 19.29
C GLY A 310 -27.89 9.33 20.12
N LYS A 311 -29.16 9.11 20.47
CA LYS A 311 -29.58 7.87 21.15
C LYS A 311 -29.37 6.63 20.27
N ALA A 312 -29.75 6.73 18.99
CA ALA A 312 -29.55 5.66 18.02
C ALA A 312 -28.06 5.35 17.82
N GLN A 313 -27.23 6.39 17.63
CA GLN A 313 -25.77 6.26 17.51
C GLN A 313 -25.16 5.56 18.74
N ARG A 314 -25.57 5.96 19.96
CA ARG A 314 -25.09 5.32 21.19
C ARG A 314 -25.48 3.84 21.25
N ALA A 315 -26.73 3.52 20.90
CA ALA A 315 -27.21 2.14 20.87
C ALA A 315 -26.42 1.28 19.85
N LEU A 316 -26.23 1.78 18.63
CA LEU A 316 -25.47 1.09 17.57
C LEU A 316 -24.01 0.87 17.99
N LEU A 317 -23.37 1.88 18.56
CA LEU A 317 -21.99 1.78 19.05
C LEU A 317 -21.86 0.77 20.20
N SER A 318 -22.77 0.81 21.18
CA SER A 318 -22.78 -0.16 22.28
C SER A 318 -22.94 -1.60 21.77
N ALA A 319 -23.86 -1.82 20.83
CA ALA A 319 -24.07 -3.14 20.23
C ALA A 319 -22.85 -3.63 19.45
N TRP A 320 -22.16 -2.73 18.72
CA TRP A 320 -20.93 -3.07 18.01
C TRP A 320 -19.80 -3.45 18.98
N VAL A 321 -19.61 -2.70 20.06
CA VAL A 321 -18.61 -3.01 21.09
C VAL A 321 -18.92 -4.34 21.79
N GLU A 322 -20.17 -4.58 22.19
CA GLU A 322 -20.59 -5.85 22.79
C GLU A 322 -20.35 -7.04 21.85
N MET A 323 -20.55 -6.85 20.54
CA MET A 323 -20.22 -7.87 19.54
C MET A 323 -18.71 -8.14 19.48
N LEU A 324 -17.87 -7.11 19.40
CA LEU A 324 -16.41 -7.27 19.39
C LEU A 324 -15.86 -7.90 20.67
N GLU A 325 -16.47 -7.60 21.82
CA GLU A 325 -16.13 -8.23 23.10
C GLU A 325 -16.49 -9.72 23.10
N LYS A 326 -17.70 -10.05 22.65
CA LYS A 326 -18.17 -11.44 22.57
C LYS A 326 -17.31 -12.29 21.63
N GLU A 327 -16.86 -11.72 20.52
CA GLU A 327 -15.96 -12.38 19.57
C GLU A 327 -14.48 -12.35 20.02
N ASN A 328 -14.17 -11.77 21.19
CA ASN A 328 -12.83 -11.67 21.79
C ASN A 328 -11.79 -10.93 20.93
N VAL A 329 -12.23 -10.03 20.04
CA VAL A 329 -11.35 -9.27 19.14
C VAL A 329 -11.05 -7.86 19.65
N ILE A 330 -11.82 -7.33 20.62
CA ILE A 330 -11.69 -5.94 21.07
C ILE A 330 -10.28 -5.57 21.55
N GLN A 331 -9.61 -6.48 22.28
CA GLN A 331 -8.24 -6.24 22.78
C GLN A 331 -7.22 -6.17 21.64
N HIS A 332 -7.42 -6.94 20.58
CA HIS A 332 -6.56 -6.94 19.40
C HIS A 332 -6.72 -5.63 18.60
N VAL A 333 -7.96 -5.15 18.47
CA VAL A 333 -8.24 -3.85 17.84
C VAL A 333 -7.56 -2.72 18.61
N ILE A 334 -7.73 -2.67 19.94
CA ILE A 334 -7.08 -1.65 20.79
C ILE A 334 -5.56 -1.73 20.69
N ALA A 335 -4.98 -2.93 20.81
CA ALA A 335 -3.53 -3.13 20.70
C ALA A 335 -2.97 -2.69 19.34
N SER A 336 -3.76 -2.84 18.26
CA SER A 336 -3.36 -2.39 16.92
C SER A 336 -3.16 -0.88 16.87
N TYR A 337 -4.06 -0.10 17.49
CA TYR A 337 -3.93 1.36 17.58
C TYR A 337 -2.80 1.80 18.52
N GLU A 338 -2.67 1.15 19.68
CA GLU A 338 -1.63 1.46 20.68
C GLU A 338 -0.21 1.09 20.20
N ALA A 339 -0.07 0.11 19.31
CA ALA A 339 1.22 -0.28 18.75
C ALA A 339 1.81 0.80 17.82
N VAL A 340 0.98 1.54 17.07
CA VAL A 340 1.42 2.51 16.06
C VAL A 340 2.42 3.56 16.60
N PRO A 341 2.13 4.33 17.66
CA PRO A 341 3.06 5.33 18.19
C PRO A 341 4.35 4.74 18.76
N LEU A 342 4.37 3.43 19.05
CA LEU A 342 5.51 2.72 19.60
C LEU A 342 6.48 2.23 18.51
N LEU A 343 6.02 2.01 17.28
CA LEU A 343 6.84 1.49 16.17
C LEU A 343 8.07 2.36 15.87
N ALA A 344 7.93 3.68 16.00
CA ALA A 344 9.01 4.64 15.76
C ALA A 344 10.04 4.71 16.90
N GLN A 345 9.74 4.14 18.07
CA GLN A 345 10.56 4.28 19.28
C GLN A 345 11.67 3.22 19.36
N TYR A 346 11.55 2.11 18.63
CA TYR A 346 12.51 1.00 18.67
C TYR A 346 13.44 0.98 17.46
N SER A 347 14.74 0.82 17.71
CA SER A 347 15.77 0.62 16.69
C SER A 347 16.68 -0.56 17.10
N PRO A 348 16.78 -1.65 16.31
CA PRO A 348 16.13 -1.87 15.02
C PRO A 348 14.60 -2.03 15.15
N PRO A 349 13.85 -1.82 14.04
CA PRO A 349 12.39 -1.85 14.07
C PRO A 349 11.88 -3.24 14.50
N ILE A 350 11.10 -3.30 15.58
CA ILE A 350 10.43 -4.52 16.03
C ILE A 350 9.36 -4.90 15.02
N ASN A 351 9.10 -6.19 14.82
CA ASN A 351 7.99 -6.63 13.98
C ASN A 351 6.66 -6.07 14.56
N PRO A 352 5.85 -5.33 13.78
CA PRO A 352 4.65 -4.69 14.31
C PRO A 352 3.63 -5.67 14.92
N GLN A 353 3.49 -6.88 14.35
CA GLN A 353 2.60 -7.91 14.89
C GLN A 353 3.11 -8.46 16.22
N GLN A 354 4.42 -8.61 16.39
CA GLN A 354 5.01 -9.01 17.68
C GLN A 354 4.76 -7.93 18.74
N LEU A 355 4.90 -6.66 18.37
CA LEU A 355 4.62 -5.55 19.29
C LEU A 355 3.15 -5.52 19.70
N LYS A 356 2.23 -5.65 18.74
CA LYS A 356 0.79 -5.77 19.00
C LYS A 356 0.49 -6.91 19.97
N ASN A 357 1.00 -8.11 19.70
CA ASN A 357 0.70 -9.28 20.52
C ASN A 357 1.29 -9.17 21.95
N ALA A 358 2.46 -8.54 22.11
CA ALA A 358 3.06 -8.27 23.41
C ALA A 358 2.24 -7.28 24.28
N LEU A 359 1.44 -6.41 23.66
CA LEU A 359 0.51 -5.53 24.39
C LEU A 359 -0.65 -6.35 24.99
N ILE A 360 -1.09 -7.40 24.31
CA ILE A 360 -2.24 -8.24 24.70
C ILE A 360 -1.82 -9.31 25.72
N SER A 361 -0.78 -10.09 25.39
CA SER A 361 -0.36 -11.22 26.22
C SER A 361 0.76 -10.84 27.19
N LYS A 362 0.60 -11.23 28.47
CA LYS A 362 1.68 -11.11 29.48
C LYS A 362 2.79 -12.15 29.27
N THR A 363 2.52 -13.27 28.61
CA THR A 363 3.50 -14.36 28.42
C THR A 363 4.48 -14.10 27.28
N GLU A 364 4.16 -13.18 26.36
CA GLU A 364 5.06 -12.75 25.27
C GLU A 364 5.94 -11.55 25.66
N ARG A 365 5.84 -11.07 26.91
CA ARG A 365 6.67 -9.96 27.46
C ARG A 365 8.00 -10.43 28.06
N THR A 366 8.24 -11.73 28.09
CA THR A 366 9.47 -12.40 28.54
C THR A 366 10.15 -13.07 27.37
#